data_AF-A0A0N4YVL0-F1
#
_entry.id   AF-A0A0N4YVL0-F1
#
_cell.length_a   1.000
_cell.length_b   1.000
_cell.length_c   1.000
_cell.angle_alpha   90.00
_cell.angle_beta   90.00
_cell.angle_gamma   90.00
#
_symmetry.space_group_name_H-M   'P 1'
#
loop_
_entity.id
_entity.type
_entity.pdbx_description
1 polymer ?
#
loop_
_entity_poly.entity_id
_entity_poly.type
_entity_poly.pdbx_seq_one_letter_code
_entity_poly.pdbx_strand_id
1 'polypeptide(L)'
;MDSFYKELNQEQLLLAARGEYDFDHPTAFDFDELVGAISRLENGHAVTIPHYDYLTSCSNGTIHLEPADVIIVEGILAFYDERIRNKCTMKLFVDADADIRLSRRVKRDTVQRKRHLQSVLSQYINKVRWSS
;
A
#
# COMPACT_ATOMS: atom_id res chain seq x y z
N MET A 1 -5.04 1.83 -0.65
CA MET A 1 -4.67 0.52 -1.25
C MET A 1 -4.23 -0.50 -0.21
N ASP A 2 -3.85 -0.09 1.00
CA ASP A 2 -3.20 -0.98 1.97
C ASP A 2 -4.07 -2.16 2.44
N SER A 3 -5.39 -2.05 2.40
CA SER A 3 -6.31 -3.17 2.63
C SER A 3 -6.13 -4.36 1.68
N PHE A 4 -5.40 -4.19 0.58
CA PHE A 4 -5.20 -5.20 -0.45
C PHE A 4 -3.75 -5.70 -0.48
N TYR A 5 -3.00 -5.63 0.63
CA TYR A 5 -1.79 -6.44 0.76
C TYR A 5 -2.17 -7.92 0.79
N LYS A 6 -1.40 -8.74 0.07
CA LYS A 6 -1.54 -10.20 0.13
C LYS A 6 -1.19 -10.70 1.53
N GLU A 7 -1.90 -11.73 1.97
CA GLU A 7 -1.52 -12.46 3.17
C GLU A 7 -0.13 -13.09 2.98
N LEU A 8 0.71 -12.91 3.98
CA LEU A 8 2.09 -13.38 3.96
C LEU A 8 2.14 -14.84 4.45
N ASN A 9 2.91 -15.67 3.76
CA ASN A 9 3.25 -16.99 4.26
C ASN A 9 4.27 -16.91 5.42
N GLN A 10 4.56 -18.04 6.09
CA GLN A 10 5.47 -18.06 7.25
C GLN A 10 6.86 -17.48 6.95
N GLU A 11 7.43 -17.77 5.79
CA GLU A 11 8.75 -17.24 5.39
C GLU A 11 8.70 -15.72 5.18
N GLN A 12 7.65 -15.24 4.51
CA GLN A 12 7.43 -13.81 4.28
C GLN A 12 7.16 -13.04 5.57
N LEU A 13 6.43 -13.63 6.53
CA LEU A 13 6.24 -13.05 7.87
C LEU A 13 7.57 -12.89 8.61
N LEU A 14 8.47 -13.88 8.51
CA LEU A 14 9.82 -13.78 9.10
C LEU A 14 10.65 -12.68 8.43
N LEU A 15 10.54 -12.53 7.10
CA LEU A 15 11.18 -11.41 6.38
C LEU A 15 10.57 -10.07 6.78
N ALA A 16 9.25 -9.98 6.95
CA ALA A 16 8.56 -8.77 7.36
C ALA A 16 8.95 -8.35 8.79
N ALA A 17 9.03 -9.30 9.73
CA ALA A 17 9.48 -9.07 11.09
C ALA A 17 10.93 -8.55 11.17
N ARG A 18 11.79 -8.98 10.25
CA ARG A 18 13.17 -8.46 10.09
C ARG A 18 13.24 -7.15 9.31
N GLY A 19 12.13 -6.69 8.73
CA GLY A 19 12.06 -5.49 7.90
C GLY A 19 12.69 -5.67 6.51
N GLU A 20 12.84 -6.90 6.04
CA GLU A 20 13.47 -7.27 4.77
C GLU A 20 12.43 -7.45 3.64
N TYR A 21 11.19 -7.76 4.00
CA TYR A 21 10.08 -7.89 3.04
C TYR A 21 9.78 -6.56 2.34
N ASP A 22 9.53 -6.62 1.02
CA ASP A 22 9.27 -5.42 0.22
C ASP A 22 7.77 -5.15 0.05
N PHE A 23 7.21 -4.36 0.97
CA PHE A 23 5.84 -3.88 0.85
C PHE A 23 5.65 -2.82 -0.24
N ASP A 24 6.74 -2.25 -0.77
CA ASP A 24 6.67 -1.27 -1.85
C ASP A 24 6.73 -1.94 -3.24
N HIS A 25 6.86 -3.27 -3.32
CA HIS A 25 6.88 -4.01 -4.58
C HIS A 25 5.45 -4.37 -5.05
N PRO A 26 5.14 -4.30 -6.35
CA PRO A 26 3.80 -4.61 -6.85
C PRO A 26 3.25 -5.99 -6.46
N THR A 27 4.12 -7.00 -6.33
CA THR A 27 3.71 -8.36 -5.94
C THR A 27 3.17 -8.45 -4.52
N ALA A 28 3.41 -7.45 -3.67
CA ALA A 28 2.85 -7.38 -2.33
C ALA A 28 1.34 -7.10 -2.34
N PHE A 29 0.79 -6.60 -3.44
CA PHE A 29 -0.62 -6.23 -3.55
C PHE A 29 -1.44 -7.26 -4.32
N ASP A 30 -2.68 -7.47 -3.89
CA ASP A 30 -3.71 -8.15 -4.66
C ASP A 30 -4.47 -7.14 -5.54
N PHE A 31 -3.93 -6.90 -6.73
CA PHE A 31 -4.55 -5.99 -7.70
C PHE A 31 -5.87 -6.54 -8.25
N ASP A 32 -6.06 -7.87 -8.27
CA ASP A 32 -7.31 -8.47 -8.76
C ASP A 32 -8.46 -8.18 -7.79
N GLU A 33 -8.21 -8.33 -6.49
CA GLU A 33 -9.18 -7.99 -5.45
C GLU A 33 -9.47 -6.48 -5.45
N LEU A 34 -8.45 -5.63 -5.58
CA LEU A 34 -8.62 -4.18 -5.66
C LEU A 34 -9.44 -3.75 -6.88
N VAL A 35 -9.12 -4.26 -8.07
CA VAL A 35 -9.87 -3.98 -9.31
C VAL A 35 -11.31 -4.47 -9.19
N GLY A 36 -11.52 -5.64 -8.59
CA GLY A 36 -12.85 -6.18 -8.29
C GLY A 36 -13.64 -5.26 -7.37
N ALA A 37 -13.05 -4.81 -6.26
CA ALA A 37 -13.70 -3.92 -5.31
C ALA A 37 -14.09 -2.57 -5.95
N ILE A 38 -13.17 -1.95 -6.71
CA ILE A 38 -13.46 -0.71 -7.45
C ILE A 38 -14.61 -0.93 -8.42
N SER A 39 -14.59 -2.02 -9.19
CA SER A 39 -15.64 -2.30 -10.17
C SER A 39 -17.01 -2.52 -9.53
N ARG A 40 -17.07 -3.16 -8.35
CA ARG A 40 -18.34 -3.33 -7.63
C ARG A 40 -18.89 -1.98 -7.16
N LEU A 41 -18.04 -1.12 -6.58
CA LEU A 41 -18.43 0.22 -6.15
C LEU A 41 -18.90 1.09 -7.33
N GLU A 42 -18.19 1.06 -8.46
CA GLU A 42 -18.60 1.76 -9.70
C GLU A 42 -19.98 1.32 -10.20
N ASN A 43 -20.34 0.06 -9.99
CA ASN A 43 -21.64 -0.49 -10.37
C ASN A 43 -22.72 -0.34 -9.29
N GLY A 44 -22.49 0.49 -8.25
CA GLY A 44 -23.48 0.75 -7.21
C GLY A 44 -23.63 -0.38 -6.18
N HIS A 45 -22.64 -1.28 -6.06
CA HIS A 45 -22.66 -2.37 -5.09
C HIS A 45 -21.67 -2.11 -3.94
N ALA A 46 -22.15 -2.26 -2.71
CA ALA A 46 -21.31 -2.17 -1.52
C ALA A 46 -20.24 -3.26 -1.51
N VAL A 47 -19.12 -2.98 -0.83
CA VAL A 47 -17.98 -3.89 -0.74
C VAL A 47 -17.49 -4.02 0.68
N THR A 48 -17.25 -5.26 1.11
CA THR A 48 -16.49 -5.54 2.31
C THR A 48 -15.07 -5.89 1.90
N ILE A 49 -14.09 -5.18 2.47
CA ILE A 49 -12.65 -5.36 2.20
C ILE A 49 -11.90 -5.65 3.50
N PRO A 50 -10.72 -6.28 3.47
CA PRO A 50 -9.94 -6.51 4.67
C PRO A 50 -9.48 -5.20 5.32
N HIS A 51 -9.40 -5.17 6.66
CA HIS A 51 -8.72 -4.10 7.38
C HIS A 51 -7.28 -4.53 7.68
N TYR A 52 -6.30 -3.91 7.03
CA TYR A 52 -4.90 -4.31 7.16
C TYR A 52 -4.22 -3.67 8.38
N ASP A 53 -3.59 -4.49 9.23
CA ASP A 53 -2.81 -4.04 10.37
C ASP A 53 -1.30 -4.08 10.06
N TYR A 54 -0.68 -2.91 10.03
CA TYR A 54 0.76 -2.76 9.76
C TYR A 54 1.67 -3.30 10.86
N LEU A 55 1.18 -3.46 12.10
CA LEU A 55 1.99 -3.97 13.21
C LEU A 55 2.17 -5.48 13.11
N THR A 56 1.11 -6.19 12.71
CA THR A 56 1.12 -7.65 12.56
C THR A 56 1.37 -8.09 11.12
N SER A 57 1.34 -7.15 10.17
CA SER A 57 1.43 -7.43 8.72
C SER A 57 0.37 -8.42 8.24
N CYS A 58 -0.82 -8.40 8.87
CA CYS A 58 -1.94 -9.25 8.52
C CYS A 58 -3.26 -8.48 8.52
N SER A 59 -4.23 -9.02 7.81
CA SER A 59 -5.60 -8.50 7.83
C SER A 59 -6.29 -8.86 9.14
N ASN A 60 -6.80 -7.87 9.86
CA ASN A 60 -7.54 -8.03 11.09
C ASN A 60 -8.86 -7.25 11.01
N GLY A 61 -9.96 -7.99 10.85
CA GLY A 61 -11.29 -7.44 10.65
C GLY A 61 -11.53 -7.00 9.20
N THR A 62 -12.66 -6.33 9.00
CA THR A 62 -13.10 -5.87 7.68
C THR A 62 -13.62 -4.44 7.76
N ILE A 63 -13.56 -3.77 6.61
CA ILE A 63 -14.15 -2.45 6.39
C ILE A 63 -15.29 -2.63 5.39
N HIS A 64 -16.47 -2.13 5.73
CA HIS A 64 -17.58 -2.05 4.81
C HIS A 64 -17.59 -0.68 4.13
N LEU A 65 -17.64 -0.67 2.80
CA LEU A 65 -17.66 0.52 1.98
C LEU A 65 -18.96 0.53 1.16
N GLU A 66 -19.71 1.60 1.31
CA GLU A 66 -20.87 1.87 0.47
C GLU A 66 -20.44 2.47 -0.88
N PRO A 67 -21.24 2.30 -1.95
CA PRO A 67 -21.04 3.03 -3.19
C PRO A 67 -21.05 4.53 -2.96
N ALA A 68 -20.21 5.26 -3.70
CA ALA A 68 -20.12 6.71 -3.62
C ALA A 68 -19.94 7.30 -5.02
N ASP A 69 -20.39 8.55 -5.19
CA ASP A 69 -20.24 9.28 -6.45
C ASP A 69 -18.77 9.53 -6.81
N VAL A 70 -17.90 9.57 -5.79
CA VAL A 70 -16.45 9.76 -5.94
C VAL A 70 -15.71 8.70 -5.15
N ILE A 71 -14.87 7.92 -5.84
CA ILE A 71 -13.97 6.93 -5.24
C ILE A 71 -12.54 7.46 -5.36
N ILE A 72 -11.85 7.58 -4.23
CA ILE A 72 -10.44 7.98 -4.19
C ILE A 72 -9.58 6.74 -3.97
N VAL A 73 -8.78 6.40 -4.97
CA VAL A 73 -7.78 5.33 -4.87
C VAL A 73 -6.42 5.95 -4.58
N GLU A 74 -5.91 5.74 -3.37
CA GLU A 74 -4.59 6.22 -2.96
C GLU A 74 -3.58 5.10 -2.68
N GLY A 75 -2.31 5.39 -3.00
CA GLY A 75 -1.16 4.53 -2.74
C GLY A 75 0.01 4.87 -3.65
N ILE A 76 1.22 4.48 -3.24
CA ILE A 76 2.46 4.72 -4.01
C ILE A 76 2.49 3.99 -5.37
N LEU A 77 1.65 2.97 -5.54
CA LEU A 77 1.50 2.16 -6.75
C LEU A 77 0.07 2.25 -7.33
N ALA A 78 -0.70 3.30 -7.00
CA ALA A 78 -2.08 3.46 -7.46
C ALA A 78 -2.23 3.41 -8.99
N PHE A 79 -1.18 3.79 -9.71
CA PHE A 79 -1.13 3.75 -11.16
C PHE A 79 -0.21 2.65 -11.71
N TYR A 80 0.12 1.61 -10.94
CA TYR A 80 0.94 0.49 -11.45
C TYR A 80 0.14 -0.45 -12.35
N ASP A 81 -1.06 -0.87 -11.92
CA ASP A 81 -1.94 -1.75 -12.70
C ASP A 81 -2.73 -0.95 -13.75
N GLU A 82 -2.70 -1.40 -15.00
CA GLU A 82 -3.35 -0.70 -16.11
C GLU A 82 -4.88 -0.66 -15.98
N ARG A 83 -5.48 -1.68 -15.37
CA ARG A 83 -6.94 -1.78 -15.22
C ARG A 83 -7.45 -0.69 -14.29
N ILE A 84 -6.69 -0.39 -13.23
CA ILE A 84 -6.98 0.73 -12.32
C ILE A 84 -6.77 2.05 -13.07
N ARG A 85 -5.63 2.22 -13.77
CA ARG A 85 -5.35 3.44 -14.53
C ARG A 85 -6.43 3.78 -15.56
N ASN A 86 -7.03 2.77 -16.19
CA ASN A 86 -8.04 2.95 -17.22
C ASN A 86 -9.41 3.32 -16.64
N LYS A 87 -9.65 3.05 -15.35
CA LYS A 87 -10.87 3.45 -14.63
C LYS A 87 -10.80 4.87 -14.08
N CYS A 88 -9.61 5.39 -13.79
CA CYS A 88 -9.45 6.72 -13.22
C CYS A 88 -9.81 7.85 -14.21
N THR A 89 -10.87 8.59 -13.91
CA THR A 89 -11.24 9.84 -14.61
C THR A 89 -10.22 10.96 -14.38
N MET A 90 -9.61 11.01 -13.19
CA MET A 90 -8.59 11.99 -12.83
C MET A 90 -7.40 11.26 -12.18
N LYS A 91 -6.18 11.72 -12.48
CA LYS A 91 -4.93 11.17 -11.94
C LYS A 91 -4.13 12.31 -11.33
N LEU A 92 -3.80 12.19 -10.04
CA LEU A 92 -3.03 13.18 -9.30
C LEU A 92 -1.73 12.55 -8.83
N PHE A 93 -0.62 13.25 -9.07
CA PHE A 93 0.70 12.88 -8.57
C PHE A 93 1.17 13.96 -7.61
N VAL A 94 1.65 13.53 -6.45
CA VAL A 94 2.28 14.43 -5.48
C VAL A 94 3.78 14.25 -5.59
N ASP A 95 4.47 15.25 -6.11
CA ASP A 95 5.92 15.30 -6.12
C ASP A 95 6.45 16.07 -4.90
N ALA A 96 7.57 15.58 -4.36
CA ALA A 96 8.25 16.19 -3.22
C ALA A 96 9.72 15.76 -3.21
N ASP A 97 10.57 16.67 -2.72
CA ASP A 97 12.01 16.44 -2.61
C ASP A 97 12.32 15.14 -1.84
N ALA A 98 13.42 14.50 -2.24
CA ALA A 98 13.79 13.18 -1.73
C ALA A 98 14.01 13.16 -0.20
N ASP A 99 14.54 14.25 0.36
CA ASP A 99 14.74 14.45 1.80
C ASP A 99 13.42 14.69 2.55
N ILE A 100 12.47 15.42 1.96
CA ILE A 100 11.11 15.57 2.48
C ILE A 100 10.40 14.22 2.50
N ARG A 101 10.50 13.43 1.42
CA ARG A 101 9.91 12.07 1.37
C ARG A 101 10.56 11.15 2.40
N LEU A 102 11.88 11.16 2.52
CA LEU A 102 12.61 10.36 3.50
C LEU A 102 12.23 10.74 4.93
N SER A 103 12.22 12.03 5.27
CA SER A 103 11.88 12.49 6.61
C SER A 103 10.44 12.11 7.00
N ARG A 104 9.48 12.26 6.07
CA ARG A 104 8.09 11.79 6.27
C ARG A 104 8.03 10.28 6.46
N ARG A 105 8.73 9.49 5.64
CA ARG A 105 8.80 8.02 5.78
C ARG A 105 9.39 7.61 7.12
N VAL A 106 10.52 8.19 7.53
CA VAL A 106 11.17 7.90 8.82
C VAL A 106 10.21 8.19 9.97
N LYS A 107 9.56 9.35 9.98
CA LYS A 107 8.62 9.71 11.04
C LYS A 107 7.44 8.74 11.08
N ARG A 108 6.83 8.43 9.94
CA ARG A 108 5.68 7.52 9.86
C ARG A 108 6.04 6.10 10.29
N ASP A 109 7.09 5.53 9.71
CA ASP A 109 7.43 4.12 9.90
C ASP A 109 7.98 3.84 11.32
N THR A 110 8.68 4.79 11.94
CA THR A 110 9.15 4.63 13.33
C THR A 110 8.06 4.89 14.36
N VAL A 111 7.22 5.92 14.18
CA VAL A 111 6.20 6.31 15.16
C VAL A 111 4.93 5.45 15.04
N GLN A 112 4.40 5.29 13.82
CA GLN A 112 3.11 4.64 13.61
C GLN A 112 3.25 3.13 13.41
N ARG A 113 4.29 2.69 12.68
CA ARG A 113 4.51 1.27 12.35
C ARG A 113 5.52 0.58 13.27
N LYS A 114 6.08 1.30 14.26
CA LYS A 114 7.06 0.80 15.24
C LYS A 114 8.27 0.09 14.62
N ARG A 115 8.65 0.46 13.39
CA ARG A 115 9.83 -0.11 12.71
C ARG A 115 11.12 0.51 13.25
N HIS A 116 12.20 -0.28 13.28
CA HIS A 116 13.51 0.21 13.70
C HIS A 116 14.08 1.19 12.66
N LEU A 117 14.60 2.34 13.12
CA LEU A 117 15.11 3.40 12.23
C LEU A 117 16.14 2.89 11.22
N GLN A 118 17.07 2.04 11.67
CA GLN A 118 18.11 1.47 10.80
C GLN A 118 17.51 0.63 9.66
N SER A 119 16.43 -0.11 9.92
CA SER A 119 15.74 -0.89 8.88
C SER A 119 15.10 0.04 7.85
N VAL A 120 14.47 1.14 8.29
CA VAL A 120 13.86 2.14 7.40
C VAL A 120 14.89 2.81 6.50
N LEU A 121 16.05 3.19 7.06
CA LEU A 121 17.14 3.81 6.30
C LEU A 121 17.79 2.83 5.31
N SER A 122 18.06 1.59 5.73
CA SER A 122 18.60 0.55 4.86
C SER A 122 17.66 0.26 3.69
N GLN A 123 16.35 0.17 3.93
CA GLN A 123 15.35 -0.03 2.88
C GLN A 123 15.38 1.13 1.87
N TYR A 124 15.43 2.38 2.35
CA TYR A 124 15.48 3.55 1.47
C TYR A 124 16.74 3.55 0.58
N ILE A 125 17.91 3.30 1.16
CA ILE A 125 19.19 3.29 0.43
C ILE A 125 19.21 2.18 -0.63
N ASN A 126 18.76 0.97 -0.27
CA ASN A 126 18.91 -0.20 -1.13
C ASN A 126 17.80 -0.32 -2.20
N LYS A 127 16.58 0.15 -1.93
CA LYS A 127 15.42 -0.10 -2.80
C LYS A 127 14.84 1.15 -3.45
N VAL A 128 15.13 2.34 -2.93
CA VAL A 128 14.50 3.60 -3.39
C VAL A 128 15.52 4.56 -4.00
N ARG A 129 16.73 4.63 -3.45
CA ARG A 129 17.74 5.62 -3.85
C ARG A 129 18.47 5.31 -5.17
N TRP A 130 18.45 4.08 -5.68
CA TRP A 130 19.14 3.76 -6.94
C TRP A 130 18.37 4.25 -8.17
N SER A 131 18.64 5.50 -8.51
CA SER A 131 18.62 6.06 -9.86
C SER A 131 19.50 7.32 -9.83
N SER A 132 20.75 7.15 -10.22
CA SER A 132 21.66 8.23 -10.65
C SER A 132 22.07 7.91 -12.09
#